data_AF-A0A1E7RTD1-F1
#
_entry.id   AF-A0A1E7RTD1-F1
#
_cell.length_a   1.000
_cell.length_b   1.000
_cell.length_c   1.000
_cell.angle_alpha   90.00
_cell.angle_beta   90.00
_cell.angle_gamma   90.00
#
_symmetry.space_group_name_H-M   'P 1'
#
loop_
_entity.id
_entity.type
_entity.pdbx_description
1 polymer ?
#
loop_
_entity_poly.entity_id
_entity_poly.type
_entity_poly.pdbx_seq_one_letter_code
_entity_poly.pdbx_strand_id
1 'polypeptide(L)' 'MRVQAALYSKGLDPGAIDGVLSQKTQTALRTFQRRYGLQVTGTMTTPTLDALGVRL' A
#
# COMPACT_ATOMS: atom_id res chain seq x y z
N MET A 1 0.83 -10.15 -0.86
CA MET A 1 -0.65 -10.22 -0.95
C MET A 1 -1.39 -9.27 -0.01
N ARG A 2 -1.27 -9.42 1.33
CA ARG A 2 -2.07 -8.68 2.31
C ARG A 2 -2.10 -7.15 2.10
N VAL A 3 -0.96 -6.56 1.76
CA VAL A 3 -0.84 -5.12 1.48
C VAL A 3 -1.63 -4.70 0.25
N GLN A 4 -1.52 -5.42 -0.87
CA GLN A 4 -2.26 -5.10 -2.09
C GLN A 4 -3.76 -5.27 -1.86
N ALA A 5 -4.18 -6.34 -1.18
CA ALA A 5 -5.58 -6.52 -0.79
C ALA A 5 -6.09 -5.37 0.11
N ALA A 6 -5.27 -4.91 1.06
CA ALA A 6 -5.60 -3.76 1.90
C ALA A 6 -5.65 -2.44 1.11
N LEU A 7 -4.76 -2.24 0.14
CA LEU A 7 -4.82 -1.07 -0.74
C LEU A 7 -6.10 -1.07 -1.57
N TYR A 8 -6.46 -2.23 -2.14
CA TYR A 8 -7.68 -2.41 -2.90
C TYR A 8 -8.94 -2.14 -2.05
N SER A 9 -8.98 -2.63 -0.81
CA SER A 9 -10.10 -2.36 0.11
C SER A 9 -10.19 -0.89 0.55
N LYS A 10 -9.10 -0.12 0.44
CA LYS A 10 -9.08 1.33 0.64
C LYS A 10 -9.41 2.12 -0.64
N GLY A 11 -9.80 1.44 -1.72
CA GLY A 11 -10.15 2.03 -3.00
C GLY A 11 -8.95 2.50 -3.83
N LEU A 12 -7.75 1.94 -3.58
CA LEU A 12 -6.54 2.21 -4.34
C LEU A 12 -6.21 0.98 -5.17
N ASP A 13 -6.06 1.10 -6.49
CA ASP A 13 -5.71 -0.02 -7.36
C ASP A 13 -4.20 -0.34 -7.27
N PRO A 14 -3.78 -1.44 -6.59
CA PRO A 14 -2.38 -1.86 -6.59
C PRO A 14 -2.00 -2.64 -7.86
N GLY A 15 -2.94 -2.90 -8.77
CA GLY A 15 -2.80 -3.88 -9.85
C GLY A 15 -3.08 -5.30 -9.37
N ALA A 16 -2.37 -6.28 -9.94
CA ALA A 16 -2.52 -7.68 -9.55
C ALA A 16 -2.18 -7.86 -8.07
N ILE A 17 -3.07 -8.51 -7.32
CA ILE A 17 -2.79 -8.96 -5.95
C ILE A 17 -2.08 -10.31 -6.09
N ASP A 18 -0.80 -10.26 -6.44
CA ASP A 18 0.10 -11.41 -6.68
C ASP A 18 1.29 -11.46 -5.71
N GLY A 19 1.44 -10.44 -4.86
CA GLY A 19 2.56 -10.27 -3.94
C GLY A 19 3.75 -9.54 -4.55
N VAL A 20 3.67 -9.17 -5.82
CA VAL A 20 4.71 -8.46 -6.55
C VAL A 20 4.57 -6.95 -6.36
N LEU A 21 5.68 -6.32 -6.01
CA LEU A 21 5.75 -4.87 -5.80
C LEU A 21 5.90 -4.13 -7.14
N SER A 22 4.85 -4.19 -7.96
CA SER A 22 4.79 -3.54 -9.27
C SER A 22 4.72 -2.00 -9.16
N GLN A 23 4.93 -1.31 -10.28
CA GLN A 23 4.77 0.15 -10.37
C GLN A 23 3.38 0.62 -9.94
N LYS A 24 2.33 -0.19 -10.19
CA LYS A 24 0.97 0.08 -9.72
C LYS A 24 0.89 -0.03 -8.20
N THR A 25 1.42 -1.10 -7.61
CA THR A 25 1.48 -1.29 -6.14
C THR A 25 2.20 -0.11 -5.49
N GLN A 26 3.34 0.31 -6.03
CA GLN A 26 4.08 1.47 -5.52
C GLN A 26 3.29 2.78 -5.63
N THR A 27 2.57 2.97 -6.72
CA THR A 27 1.73 4.17 -6.92
C THR A 27 0.57 4.18 -5.93
N ALA A 28 -0.10 3.05 -5.72
CA ALA A 28 -1.13 2.90 -4.70
C ALA A 28 -0.57 3.17 -3.30
N LEU A 29 0.64 2.67 -2.98
CA LEU A 29 1.33 2.97 -1.72
C LEU A 29 1.62 4.46 -1.56
N ARG A 30 2.13 5.14 -2.59
CA ARG A 30 2.39 6.59 -2.54
C ARG A 30 1.10 7.39 -2.31
N THR A 31 0.01 7.00 -2.96
CA THR A 31 -1.30 7.65 -2.78
C THR A 31 -1.85 7.41 -1.39
N PHE A 32 -1.73 6.17 -0.88
CA PHE A 32 -2.10 5.83 0.48
C PHE A 32 -1.32 6.68 1.48
N GLN A 33 0.01 6.68 1.39
CA GLN A 33 0.87 7.44 2.29
C GLN A 33 0.51 8.93 2.29
N ARG A 34 0.28 9.54 1.12
CA ARG A 34 -0.21 10.92 1.03
C ARG A 34 -1.54 11.14 1.74
N ARG A 35 -2.51 10.25 1.52
CA ARG A 35 -3.86 10.37 2.11
C ARG A 35 -3.83 10.26 3.64
N TYR A 36 -2.90 9.48 4.18
CA TYR A 36 -2.78 9.23 5.62
C TYR A 36 -1.68 10.08 6.30
N GLY A 37 -1.09 11.06 5.60
CA GLY A 37 -0.06 11.95 6.17
C GLY A 37 1.25 11.24 6.52
N LEU A 38 1.53 10.09 5.89
CA LEU A 38 2.76 9.34 6.07
C LEU A 38 3.85 9.81 5.10
N GLN A 39 5.10 9.48 5.41
CA GLN A 39 6.20 9.69 4.48
C GLN A 39 5.95 8.91 3.18
N VAL A 40 5.97 9.65 2.06
CA VAL A 40 5.65 9.12 0.73
C VAL A 40 6.87 8.43 0.13
N THR A 41 7.10 7.18 0.53
CA THR A 41 8.21 6.36 0.03
C THR A 41 7.81 5.48 -1.16
N GLY A 42 6.52 5.17 -1.31
CA GLY A 42 6.03 4.17 -2.27
C GLY A 42 6.42 2.73 -1.93
N THR A 43 6.92 2.50 -0.72
CA THR A 43 7.35 1.19 -0.22
C THR A 43 6.53 0.77 1.00
N MET A 44 6.56 -0.52 1.32
CA MET A 44 5.88 -1.09 2.48
C MET A 44 6.69 -0.83 3.75
N THR A 45 6.67 0.40 4.23
CA THR A 45 7.30 0.76 5.51
C THR A 45 6.42 0.32 6.69
N THR A 46 7.01 0.13 7.87
CA THR A 46 6.25 -0.23 9.09
C THR A 46 5.06 0.71 9.35
N PRO A 47 5.21 2.06 9.29
CA PRO A 47 4.07 2.96 9.45
C PRO A 47 2.98 2.77 8.39
N THR A 48 3.37 2.42 7.16
CA THR A 48 2.42 2.16 6.07
C THR A 48 1.66 0.86 6.31
N LEU A 49 2.34 -0.19 6.78
CA LEU A 49 1.73 -1.48 7.10
C LEU A 49 0.76 -1.37 8.29
N ASP A 50 1.17 -0.66 9.34
CA ASP A 50 0.34 -0.40 10.52
C ASP A 50 -0.93 0.38 10.14
N ALA A 51 -0.79 1.44 9.34
CA ALA A 51 -1.92 2.23 8.86
C ALA A 51 -2.85 1.44 7.92
N LEU A 52 -2.31 0.46 7.18
CA LEU A 52 -3.11 -0.49 6.38
C LEU A 52 -3.77 -1.58 7.25
N GLY A 53 -3.44 -1.68 8.53
CA GLY A 53 -3.90 -2.75 9.42
C GLY A 53 -3.27 -4.11 9.08
N VAL A 54 -2.15 -4.12 8.35
CA VAL A 54 -1.43 -5.33 7.96
C VAL A 54 -0.38 -5.60 9.01
N ARG A 55 -0.69 -6.46 9.97
CA ARG A 55 0.27 -6.97 10.94
C ARG A 55 1.08 -8.11 10.30
N LEU A 56 2.41 -8.01 10.39
CA LEU A 56 3.36 -9.05 10.01
C LEU A 56 3.27 -10.23 10.99
#